data_AF-A0A1Q7CHK8-F1
#
_entry.id   AF-A0A1Q7CHK8-F1
#
_cell.length_a   1.000
_cell.length_b   1.000
_cell.length_c   1.000
_cell.angle_alpha   90.00
_cell.angle_beta   90.00
_cell.angle_gamma   90.00
#
_symmetry.space_group_name_H-M   'P 1'
#
loop_
_entity.id
_entity.type
_entity.pdbx_description
1 polymer ?
#
loop_
_entity_poly.entity_id
_entity_poly.type
_entity_poly.pdbx_seq_one_letter_code
_entity_poly.pdbx_strand_id
1 'polypeptide(L)'
;MGAEITPLAIIVFVSIFGVQSIMWWKVRKFGKSNPVLWVIPLALRDSAPSKLPGLKLSIYGYEFEVPWRDIDKDKTRSEDSSTIYYFRSGAFLMFHNPARTANAKEIFLADDEKRRVATQIWGEKILESNFVLTRAMLATSPPQMSVFAPRAKVVGLGILLMLKPITAVGGETGIFAFETPRIRGFQMGDPDKRPEYISVRAFDMGDHQLEFTFGVKKGSTGHITKAEVNRVLQTVQPVSKSVDELGTALSGSR
;
A
#
# COMPACT_ATOMS: atom_id res chain seq x y z
N MET A 1 -51.70 -1.16 -26.24
CA MET A 1 -50.83 -0.04 -25.84
C MET A 1 -49.74 -0.47 -24.83
N GLY A 2 -49.20 -1.69 -24.92
CA GLY A 2 -48.21 -2.22 -23.97
C GLY A 2 -46.91 -2.75 -24.59
N ALA A 3 -46.85 -2.86 -25.93
CA ALA A 3 -45.70 -3.40 -26.64
C ALA A 3 -44.61 -2.35 -26.93
N GLU A 4 -44.97 -1.07 -27.08
CA GLU A 4 -44.01 0.02 -27.36
C GLU A 4 -43.37 0.65 -26.11
N ILE A 5 -44.01 0.47 -24.94
CA ILE A 5 -43.48 0.95 -23.66
C ILE A 5 -42.23 0.14 -23.25
N THR A 6 -42.20 -1.14 -23.60
CA THR A 6 -41.11 -2.07 -23.27
C THR A 6 -39.76 -1.70 -23.92
N PRO A 7 -39.64 -1.51 -25.25
CA PRO A 7 -38.37 -1.12 -25.87
C PRO A 7 -37.92 0.28 -25.44
N LEU A 8 -38.84 1.23 -25.25
CA LEU A 8 -38.50 2.57 -24.77
C LEU A 8 -37.97 2.53 -23.34
N ALA A 9 -38.60 1.77 -22.45
CA ALA A 9 -38.13 1.57 -21.08
C ALA A 9 -36.74 0.90 -21.05
N ILE A 10 -36.47 -0.05 -21.96
CA ILE A 10 -35.15 -0.69 -22.10
C ILE A 10 -34.10 0.32 -22.57
N ILE A 11 -34.40 1.14 -23.57
CA ILE A 11 -33.47 2.17 -24.08
C ILE A 11 -33.15 3.19 -22.97
N VAL A 12 -34.17 3.68 -22.27
CA VAL A 12 -34.00 4.60 -21.13
C VAL A 12 -33.18 3.94 -20.02
N PHE A 13 -33.46 2.69 -19.68
CA PHE A 13 -32.71 1.94 -18.67
C PHE A 13 -31.23 1.74 -19.06
N VAL A 14 -30.95 1.34 -20.30
CA VAL A 14 -29.56 1.16 -20.79
C VAL A 14 -28.82 2.50 -20.84
N SER A 15 -29.50 3.58 -21.21
CA SER A 15 -28.90 4.91 -21.31
C SER A 15 -28.54 5.49 -19.93
N ILE A 16 -29.38 5.22 -18.93
CA ILE A 16 -29.19 5.74 -17.56
C ILE A 16 -28.30 4.80 -16.72
N PHE A 17 -28.45 3.48 -16.86
CA PHE A 17 -27.85 2.47 -15.98
C PHE A 17 -26.89 1.49 -16.68
N GLY A 18 -26.66 1.62 -17.99
CA GLY A 18 -25.83 0.68 -18.75
C GLY A 18 -24.39 0.60 -18.26
N VAL A 19 -23.74 1.75 -18.04
CA VAL A 19 -22.36 1.80 -17.51
C VAL A 19 -22.29 1.20 -16.11
N GLN A 20 -23.25 1.51 -15.24
CA GLN A 20 -23.33 1.03 -13.87
C GLN A 20 -23.52 -0.49 -13.85
N SER A 21 -24.40 -1.02 -14.71
CA SER A 21 -24.68 -2.45 -14.83
C SER A 21 -23.47 -3.22 -15.36
N ILE A 22 -22.80 -2.72 -16.40
CA ILE A 22 -21.58 -3.33 -16.95
C ILE A 22 -20.45 -3.34 -15.92
N MET A 23 -20.20 -2.22 -15.24
CA MET A 23 -19.13 -2.13 -14.24
C MET A 23 -19.40 -3.04 -13.04
N TRP A 24 -20.63 -3.06 -12.54
CA TRP A 24 -21.03 -3.97 -11.46
C TRP A 24 -20.83 -5.43 -11.85
N TRP A 25 -21.20 -5.82 -13.07
CA TRP A 25 -20.98 -7.18 -13.56
C TRP A 25 -19.49 -7.51 -13.71
N LYS A 26 -18.70 -6.61 -14.31
CA LYS A 26 -17.24 -6.75 -14.46
C LYS A 26 -16.54 -6.92 -13.11
N VAL A 27 -16.88 -6.09 -12.12
CA VAL A 27 -16.32 -6.17 -10.76
C VAL A 27 -16.65 -7.50 -10.11
N ARG A 28 -17.88 -8.00 -10.24
CA ARG A 28 -18.25 -9.31 -9.68
C ARG A 28 -17.49 -10.45 -10.32
N LYS A 29 -17.32 -10.43 -11.64
CA LYS A 29 -16.49 -11.41 -12.36
C LYS A 29 -15.03 -11.32 -11.91
N PHE A 30 -14.48 -10.11 -11.83
CA PHE A 30 -13.10 -9.85 -11.40
C PHE A 30 -12.84 -10.24 -9.94
N GLY A 31 -13.82 -10.05 -9.06
CA GLY A 31 -13.74 -10.44 -7.64
C GLY A 31 -13.82 -11.95 -7.40
N LYS A 32 -14.26 -12.75 -8.37
CA LYS A 32 -14.17 -14.22 -8.28
C LYS A 32 -12.73 -14.71 -8.46
N SER A 33 -11.94 -14.05 -9.31
CA SER A 33 -10.52 -14.38 -9.52
C SER A 33 -9.57 -13.63 -8.58
N ASN A 34 -10.05 -12.63 -7.84
CA ASN A 34 -9.25 -11.81 -6.94
C ASN A 34 -9.92 -11.70 -5.56
N PRO A 35 -9.69 -12.66 -4.65
CA PRO A 35 -10.31 -12.67 -3.32
C PRO A 35 -9.98 -11.43 -2.49
N VAL A 36 -8.80 -10.84 -2.69
CA VAL A 36 -8.35 -9.63 -1.97
C VAL A 36 -9.28 -8.42 -2.15
N LEU A 37 -10.10 -8.39 -3.21
CA LEU A 37 -11.09 -7.32 -3.40
C LEU A 37 -12.08 -7.22 -2.24
N TRP A 38 -12.37 -8.35 -1.58
CA TRP A 38 -13.32 -8.45 -0.48
C TRP A 38 -12.70 -8.15 0.89
N VAL A 39 -11.36 -8.07 0.97
CA VAL A 39 -10.65 -7.81 2.23
C VAL A 39 -10.56 -6.29 2.44
N ILE A 40 -11.04 -5.78 3.57
CA ILE A 40 -10.92 -4.36 3.93
C ILE A 40 -9.95 -4.18 5.10
N PRO A 41 -9.26 -3.02 5.20
CA PRO A 41 -8.32 -2.77 6.29
C PRO A 41 -9.00 -2.84 7.66
N LEU A 42 -8.40 -3.59 8.57
CA LEU A 42 -8.74 -3.62 9.99
C LEU A 42 -7.67 -2.88 10.80
N ALA A 43 -8.01 -2.33 11.96
CA ALA A 43 -6.98 -1.76 12.84
C ALA A 43 -6.05 -2.87 13.36
N LEU A 44 -4.73 -2.63 13.34
CA LEU A 44 -3.75 -3.55 13.90
C LEU A 44 -3.90 -3.61 15.43
N ARG A 45 -4.49 -4.71 15.94
CA ARG A 45 -4.88 -4.87 17.36
C ARG A 45 -3.71 -5.02 18.35
N ASP A 46 -2.52 -5.35 17.86
CA ASP A 46 -1.34 -5.52 18.71
C ASP A 46 -0.13 -4.94 17.99
N SER A 47 0.39 -3.86 18.56
CA SER A 47 1.55 -3.15 18.03
C SER A 47 2.80 -3.43 18.83
N ALA A 48 2.80 -4.33 19.81
CA ALA A 48 3.96 -4.56 20.65
C ALA A 48 5.18 -4.99 19.81
N PRO A 49 6.33 -4.28 19.91
CA PRO A 49 7.53 -4.64 19.19
C PRO A 49 8.23 -5.83 19.87
N SER A 50 9.06 -6.55 19.12
CA SER A 50 9.99 -7.51 19.70
C SER A 50 10.89 -6.84 20.74
N LYS A 51 11.03 -7.51 21.90
CA LYS A 51 11.91 -7.09 23.01
C LYS A 51 13.36 -7.51 22.80
N LEU A 52 13.65 -8.33 21.79
CA LEU A 52 15.01 -8.77 21.50
C LEU A 52 15.87 -7.59 21.05
N PRO A 53 17.17 -7.54 21.42
CA PRO A 53 18.09 -6.54 20.89
C PRO A 53 18.13 -6.61 19.37
N GLY A 54 17.82 -5.49 18.71
CA GLY A 54 17.83 -5.40 17.25
C GLY A 54 19.21 -5.07 16.67
N LEU A 55 19.31 -5.17 15.36
CA LEU A 55 20.39 -4.62 14.55
C LEU A 55 19.87 -3.38 13.82
N LYS A 56 20.56 -2.25 13.98
CA LYS A 56 20.22 -1.01 13.29
C LYS A 56 20.70 -1.07 11.84
N LEU A 57 19.81 -0.74 10.91
CA LEU A 57 20.09 -0.60 9.48
C LEU A 57 19.83 0.84 9.05
N SER A 58 20.60 1.31 8.08
CA SER A 58 20.46 2.65 7.50
C SER A 58 20.64 2.55 5.99
N ILE A 59 19.60 2.93 5.23
CA ILE A 59 19.56 2.82 3.78
C ILE A 59 18.54 3.83 3.21
N TYR A 60 18.83 4.41 2.04
CA TYR A 60 17.98 5.40 1.36
C TYR A 60 17.54 6.60 2.21
N GLY A 61 18.39 7.04 3.16
CA GLY A 61 18.08 8.15 4.05
C GLY A 61 17.16 7.81 5.23
N TYR A 62 16.82 6.54 5.41
CA TYR A 62 16.06 6.03 6.55
C TYR A 62 16.90 5.09 7.39
N GLU A 63 16.61 5.07 8.68
CA GLU A 63 17.13 4.10 9.63
C GLU A 63 16.00 3.40 10.38
N PHE A 64 16.22 2.13 10.69
CA PHE A 64 15.29 1.28 11.42
C PHE A 64 16.04 0.10 12.04
N GLU A 65 15.41 -0.61 12.97
CA GLU A 65 15.99 -1.78 13.62
C GLU A 65 15.28 -3.05 13.21
N VAL A 66 16.06 -4.04 12.79
CA VAL A 66 15.60 -5.40 12.53
C VAL A 66 15.85 -6.30 13.74
N PRO A 67 14.96 -7.25 14.04
CA PRO A 67 15.13 -8.17 15.17
C PRO A 67 16.18 -9.27 14.91
N TRP A 68 16.60 -9.45 13.65
CA TRP A 68 17.59 -10.44 13.22
C TRP A 68 18.99 -9.80 13.11
N ARG A 69 19.99 -10.42 13.74
CA ARG A 69 21.35 -9.84 13.85
C ARG A 69 22.39 -10.52 12.95
N ASP A 70 21.99 -11.56 12.26
CA ASP A 70 22.82 -12.50 11.52
C ASP A 70 22.78 -12.26 10.01
N ILE A 71 23.00 -11.00 9.61
CA ILE A 71 23.01 -10.61 8.19
C ILE A 71 24.04 -11.43 7.40
N ASP A 72 23.57 -12.01 6.31
CA ASP A 72 24.39 -12.65 5.29
C ASP A 72 24.81 -11.60 4.26
N LYS A 73 25.97 -10.98 4.50
CA LYS A 73 26.51 -9.90 3.65
C LYS A 73 26.75 -10.38 2.22
N ASP A 74 27.16 -11.63 2.03
CA ASP A 74 27.48 -12.19 0.71
C ASP A 74 26.21 -12.40 -0.15
N LYS A 75 25.04 -12.49 0.50
CA LYS A 75 23.74 -12.61 -0.19
C LYS A 75 22.96 -11.31 -0.25
N THR A 76 23.37 -10.28 0.49
CA THR A 76 22.70 -8.98 0.49
C THR A 76 22.80 -8.38 -0.92
N ARG A 77 21.66 -7.97 -1.48
CA ARG A 77 21.58 -7.39 -2.82
C ARG A 77 21.10 -5.96 -2.72
N SER A 78 21.85 -5.04 -3.29
CA SER A 78 21.48 -3.63 -3.38
C SER A 78 21.40 -3.25 -4.85
N GLU A 79 20.20 -2.91 -5.30
CA GLU A 79 19.92 -2.41 -6.64
C GLU A 79 19.38 -0.96 -6.55
N ASP A 80 19.26 -0.28 -7.68
CA ASP A 80 18.74 1.11 -7.72
C ASP A 80 17.30 1.18 -7.20
N SER A 81 16.49 0.13 -7.42
CA SER A 81 15.08 0.08 -7.04
C SER A 81 14.83 -0.45 -5.62
N SER A 82 15.71 -1.29 -5.07
CA SER A 82 15.50 -1.91 -3.76
C SER A 82 16.78 -2.51 -3.17
N THR A 83 16.79 -2.68 -1.85
CA THR A 83 17.82 -3.43 -1.12
C THR A 83 17.19 -4.62 -0.41
N ILE A 84 17.76 -5.80 -0.60
CA ILE A 84 17.34 -7.04 0.05
C ILE A 84 18.44 -7.50 1.02
N TYR A 85 18.12 -7.50 2.30
CA TYR A 85 18.92 -8.12 3.35
C TYR A 85 18.46 -9.55 3.56
N TYR A 86 19.40 -10.49 3.46
CA TYR A 86 19.18 -11.88 3.85
C TYR A 86 19.83 -12.14 5.20
N PHE A 87 19.19 -12.96 6.03
CA PHE A 87 19.69 -13.34 7.34
C PHE A 87 19.96 -14.85 7.35
N ARG A 88 20.99 -15.31 8.08
CA ARG A 88 21.38 -16.73 8.14
C ARG A 88 20.29 -17.61 8.75
N SER A 89 19.43 -17.04 9.60
CA SER A 89 18.18 -17.59 10.13
C SER A 89 17.15 -17.93 9.06
N GLY A 90 17.35 -17.46 7.83
CA GLY A 90 16.48 -17.69 6.69
C GLY A 90 15.43 -16.60 6.48
N ALA A 91 15.33 -15.61 7.37
CA ALA A 91 14.53 -14.42 7.13
C ALA A 91 15.13 -13.55 6.01
N PHE A 92 14.30 -12.74 5.37
CA PHE A 92 14.74 -11.63 4.53
C PHE A 92 13.90 -10.38 4.78
N LEU A 93 14.52 -9.24 4.55
CA LEU A 93 13.88 -7.93 4.49
C LEU A 93 14.27 -7.27 3.17
N MET A 94 13.27 -6.92 2.38
CA MET A 94 13.43 -6.04 1.22
C MET A 94 12.88 -4.66 1.58
N PHE A 95 13.66 -3.62 1.30
CA PHE A 95 13.23 -2.23 1.42
C PHE A 95 13.37 -1.57 0.05
N HIS A 96 12.27 -1.04 -0.48
CA HIS A 96 12.24 -0.36 -1.77
C HIS A 96 12.79 1.05 -1.63
N ASN A 97 13.52 1.51 -2.66
CA ASN A 97 14.04 2.86 -2.69
C ASN A 97 12.87 3.87 -2.79
N PRO A 98 12.63 4.72 -1.77
CA PRO A 98 11.53 5.68 -1.79
C PRO A 98 11.61 6.65 -2.97
N ALA A 99 12.82 7.01 -3.42
CA ALA A 99 13.03 7.92 -4.55
C ALA A 99 12.68 7.30 -5.93
N ARG A 100 12.55 5.97 -6.00
CA ARG A 100 12.15 5.22 -7.21
C ARG A 100 10.73 4.67 -7.12
N THR A 101 10.11 4.78 -5.95
CA THR A 101 8.75 4.26 -5.74
C THR A 101 7.76 5.20 -6.41
N ALA A 102 6.96 4.65 -7.33
CA ALA A 102 6.00 5.46 -8.08
C ALA A 102 4.95 6.09 -7.15
N ASN A 103 4.79 7.40 -7.25
CA ASN A 103 3.77 8.14 -6.52
C ASN A 103 2.43 8.02 -7.26
N ALA A 104 1.53 7.20 -6.71
CA ALA A 104 0.24 6.93 -7.34
C ALA A 104 -0.57 8.23 -7.56
N LYS A 105 -0.52 9.18 -6.63
CA LYS A 105 -1.20 10.47 -6.75
C LYS A 105 -0.63 11.29 -7.92
N GLU A 106 0.69 11.33 -8.09
CA GLU A 106 1.33 12.04 -9.22
C GLU A 106 0.84 11.51 -10.58
N ILE A 107 0.63 10.20 -10.72
CA ILE A 107 0.12 9.61 -11.97
C ILE A 107 -1.28 10.15 -12.30
N PHE A 108 -2.17 10.24 -11.31
CA PHE A 108 -3.54 10.75 -11.49
C PHE A 108 -3.61 12.28 -11.61
N LEU A 109 -2.55 12.99 -11.24
CA LEU A 109 -2.47 14.45 -11.25
C LEU A 109 -1.46 15.00 -12.26
N ALA A 110 -0.94 14.15 -13.16
CA ALA A 110 0.17 14.46 -14.05
C ALA A 110 -0.11 15.60 -15.04
N ASP A 111 -1.38 15.81 -15.40
CA ASP A 111 -1.84 16.86 -16.30
C ASP A 111 -3.24 17.37 -15.90
N ASP A 112 -3.65 18.51 -16.47
CA ASP A 112 -4.90 19.19 -16.12
C ASP A 112 -6.13 18.34 -16.45
N GLU A 113 -6.09 17.56 -17.52
CA GLU A 113 -7.19 16.69 -17.91
C GLU A 113 -7.39 15.56 -16.89
N LYS A 114 -6.33 14.83 -16.56
CA LYS A 114 -6.36 13.77 -15.55
C LYS A 114 -6.75 14.30 -14.19
N ARG A 115 -6.22 15.45 -13.79
CA ARG A 115 -6.60 16.13 -12.54
C ARG A 115 -8.10 16.41 -12.52
N ARG A 116 -8.65 17.02 -13.58
CA ARG A 116 -10.08 17.31 -13.68
C ARG A 116 -10.92 16.04 -13.58
N VAL A 117 -10.54 14.98 -14.29
CA VAL A 117 -11.24 13.68 -14.26
C VAL A 117 -11.16 13.05 -12.88
N ALA A 118 -9.98 13.00 -12.26
CA ALA A 118 -9.76 12.44 -10.93
C ALA A 118 -10.58 13.18 -9.87
N THR A 119 -10.57 14.53 -9.90
CA THR A 119 -11.38 15.36 -9.00
C THR A 119 -12.88 15.12 -9.22
N GLN A 120 -13.33 14.94 -10.46
CA GLN A 120 -14.74 14.68 -10.74
C GLN A 120 -15.23 13.33 -10.19
N ILE A 121 -14.39 12.29 -10.22
CA ILE A 121 -14.80 10.93 -9.81
C ILE A 121 -14.55 10.63 -8.32
N TRP A 122 -13.52 11.23 -7.73
CA TRP A 122 -13.09 10.95 -6.35
C TRP A 122 -13.19 12.14 -5.41
N GLY A 123 -13.28 13.36 -5.94
CA GLY A 123 -13.21 14.58 -5.16
C GLY A 123 -11.81 14.88 -4.64
N GLU A 124 -11.61 16.10 -4.14
CA GLU A 124 -10.32 16.56 -3.64
C GLU A 124 -9.85 15.79 -2.40
N LYS A 125 -10.79 15.36 -1.55
CA LYS A 125 -10.48 14.65 -0.29
C LYS A 125 -9.70 13.35 -0.52
N ILE A 126 -10.06 12.56 -1.54
CA ILE A 126 -9.34 11.30 -1.82
C ILE A 126 -7.94 11.58 -2.39
N LEU A 127 -7.77 12.72 -3.06
CA LEU A 127 -6.54 13.14 -3.72
C LEU A 127 -5.66 14.01 -2.81
N GLU A 128 -6.06 14.22 -1.56
CA GLU A 128 -5.33 15.04 -0.59
C GLU A 128 -3.90 14.51 -0.38
N SER A 129 -3.73 13.19 -0.27
CA SER A 129 -2.45 12.55 0.00
C SER A 129 -2.37 11.13 -0.59
N ASN A 130 -1.16 10.63 -0.82
CA ASN A 130 -0.88 9.24 -1.19
C ASN A 130 -1.44 8.26 -0.18
N PHE A 131 -1.30 8.55 1.12
CA PHE A 131 -1.93 7.75 2.16
C PHE A 131 -3.46 7.71 2.01
N VAL A 132 -4.12 8.85 1.80
CA VAL A 132 -5.59 8.91 1.68
C VAL A 132 -6.08 8.16 0.43
N LEU A 133 -5.38 8.33 -0.70
CA LEU A 133 -5.68 7.60 -1.94
C LEU A 133 -5.50 6.09 -1.76
N THR A 134 -4.38 5.67 -1.16
CA THR A 134 -4.11 4.26 -0.85
C THR A 134 -5.16 3.68 0.09
N ARG A 135 -5.54 4.43 1.13
CA ARG A 135 -6.62 4.05 2.05
C ARG A 135 -7.94 3.84 1.30
N ALA A 136 -8.28 4.74 0.37
CA ALA A 136 -9.48 4.62 -0.45
C ALA A 136 -9.42 3.37 -1.34
N MET A 137 -8.29 3.09 -2.00
CA MET A 137 -8.10 1.88 -2.80
C MET A 137 -8.31 0.60 -1.96
N LEU A 138 -7.66 0.51 -0.80
CA LEU A 138 -7.71 -0.68 0.05
C LEU A 138 -9.09 -0.86 0.72
N ALA A 139 -9.73 0.22 1.16
CA ALA A 139 -11.04 0.17 1.80
C ALA A 139 -12.20 -0.06 0.83
N THR A 140 -11.97 0.11 -0.47
CA THR A 140 -13.01 -0.13 -1.48
C THR A 140 -13.27 -1.62 -1.62
N SER A 141 -14.54 -2.03 -1.65
CA SER A 141 -14.95 -3.43 -1.81
C SER A 141 -16.16 -3.57 -2.73
N PRO A 142 -16.35 -4.73 -3.40
CA PRO A 142 -17.47 -4.93 -4.31
C PRO A 142 -18.87 -4.61 -3.76
N PRO A 143 -19.20 -4.85 -2.46
CA PRO A 143 -20.51 -4.47 -1.89
C PRO A 143 -20.83 -2.97 -1.93
N GLN A 144 -19.82 -2.11 -2.06
CA GLN A 144 -20.01 -0.66 -2.15
C GLN A 144 -20.52 -0.21 -3.52
N MET A 145 -20.46 -1.08 -4.54
CA MET A 145 -20.97 -0.82 -5.88
C MET A 145 -22.49 -0.95 -5.91
N SER A 146 -23.17 0.06 -6.44
CA SER A 146 -24.61 0.03 -6.67
C SER A 146 -24.93 0.45 -8.11
N VAL A 147 -25.87 -0.26 -8.74
CA VAL A 147 -26.35 0.09 -10.08
C VAL A 147 -27.16 1.39 -10.09
N PHE A 148 -27.71 1.78 -8.94
CA PHE A 148 -28.53 2.99 -8.78
C PHE A 148 -27.73 4.21 -8.32
N ALA A 149 -26.41 4.07 -8.13
CA ALA A 149 -25.55 5.18 -7.73
C ALA A 149 -25.23 6.12 -8.91
N PRO A 150 -24.85 7.39 -8.64
CA PRO A 150 -24.37 8.30 -9.66
C PRO A 150 -23.23 7.71 -10.47
N ARG A 151 -23.22 7.94 -11.79
CA ARG A 151 -22.21 7.36 -12.72
C ARG A 151 -20.77 7.64 -12.28
N ALA A 152 -20.46 8.88 -11.89
CA ALA A 152 -19.13 9.26 -11.43
C ALA A 152 -18.66 8.42 -10.23
N LYS A 153 -19.55 8.14 -9.28
CA LYS A 153 -19.28 7.28 -8.11
C LYS A 153 -19.00 5.84 -8.52
N VAL A 154 -19.81 5.26 -9.42
CA VAL A 154 -19.63 3.88 -9.90
C VAL A 154 -18.30 3.73 -10.67
N VAL A 155 -17.97 4.70 -11.52
CA VAL A 155 -16.69 4.72 -12.25
C VAL A 155 -15.53 4.85 -11.27
N GLY A 156 -15.59 5.80 -10.33
CA GLY A 156 -14.55 6.02 -9.33
C GLY A 156 -14.29 4.77 -8.47
N LEU A 157 -15.34 4.13 -7.94
CA LEU A 157 -15.21 2.88 -7.18
C LEU A 157 -14.67 1.74 -8.04
N GLY A 158 -15.08 1.65 -9.31
CA GLY A 158 -14.58 0.64 -10.23
C GLY A 158 -13.09 0.76 -10.51
N ILE A 159 -12.58 1.98 -10.68
CA ILE A 159 -11.13 2.22 -10.84
C ILE A 159 -10.37 1.85 -9.57
N LEU A 160 -10.85 2.25 -8.39
CA LEU A 160 -10.22 1.86 -7.12
C LEU A 160 -10.18 0.33 -6.95
N LEU A 161 -11.25 -0.38 -7.33
CA LEU A 161 -11.30 -1.84 -7.29
C LEU A 161 -10.35 -2.51 -8.29
N MET A 162 -10.12 -1.91 -9.45
CA MET A 162 -9.13 -2.41 -10.41
C MET A 162 -7.69 -2.23 -9.90
N LEU A 163 -7.42 -1.15 -9.16
CA LEU A 163 -6.10 -0.85 -8.61
C LEU A 163 -5.80 -1.59 -7.30
N LYS A 164 -6.84 -2.00 -6.57
CA LYS A 164 -6.70 -2.64 -5.27
C LYS A 164 -5.81 -3.89 -5.29
N PRO A 165 -5.91 -4.85 -6.24
CA PRO A 165 -5.02 -6.02 -6.23
C PRO A 165 -3.54 -5.68 -6.39
N ILE A 166 -3.23 -4.61 -7.13
CA ILE A 166 -1.86 -4.09 -7.30
C ILE A 166 -1.34 -3.47 -6.00
N THR A 167 -2.25 -2.90 -5.21
CA THR A 167 -1.94 -2.20 -3.95
C THR A 167 -1.98 -3.14 -2.74
N ALA A 168 -2.75 -4.23 -2.80
CA ALA A 168 -3.01 -5.17 -1.72
C ALA A 168 -2.28 -6.50 -1.90
N VAL A 169 -1.14 -6.53 -2.61
CA VAL A 169 -0.36 -7.73 -2.86
C VAL A 169 0.02 -8.41 -1.54
N GLY A 170 -0.30 -9.71 -1.40
CA GLY A 170 -0.12 -10.48 -0.16
C GLY A 170 -1.22 -10.27 0.90
N GLY A 171 -2.26 -9.50 0.58
CA GLY A 171 -3.34 -9.12 1.52
C GLY A 171 -4.46 -10.15 1.68
N GLU A 172 -4.34 -11.34 1.08
CA GLU A 172 -5.40 -12.37 1.07
C GLU A 172 -5.72 -12.89 2.47
N THR A 173 -4.71 -12.95 3.34
CA THR A 173 -4.87 -13.38 4.74
C THR A 173 -5.30 -12.23 5.66
N GLY A 174 -5.26 -10.99 5.19
CA GLY A 174 -5.67 -9.81 5.94
C GLY A 174 -4.97 -8.54 5.46
N ILE A 175 -5.61 -7.39 5.70
CA ILE A 175 -5.03 -6.06 5.52
C ILE A 175 -5.21 -5.31 6.83
N PHE A 176 -4.13 -4.77 7.38
CA PHE A 176 -4.13 -4.14 8.69
C PHE A 176 -3.59 -2.72 8.60
N ALA A 177 -4.41 -1.74 8.98
CA ALA A 177 -3.98 -0.36 9.12
C ALA A 177 -3.20 -0.18 10.43
N PHE A 178 -2.10 0.55 10.39
CA PHE A 178 -1.28 0.89 11.55
C PHE A 178 -0.86 2.35 11.52
N GLU A 179 -0.48 2.85 12.69
CA GLU A 179 0.03 4.20 12.88
C GLU A 179 1.06 4.19 14.02
N THR A 180 2.16 4.89 13.81
CA THR A 180 3.21 5.19 14.79
C THR A 180 3.42 6.70 14.83
N PRO A 181 4.21 7.24 15.76
CA PRO A 181 4.51 8.67 15.78
C PRO A 181 5.24 9.20 14.53
N ARG A 182 5.78 8.32 13.67
CA ARG A 182 6.63 8.71 12.52
C ARG A 182 6.09 8.24 11.17
N ILE A 183 5.33 7.15 11.15
CA ILE A 183 4.77 6.58 9.92
C ILE A 183 3.35 6.07 10.14
N ARG A 184 2.56 6.02 9.08
CA ARG A 184 1.24 5.39 9.04
C ARG A 184 1.11 4.55 7.78
N GLY A 185 0.28 3.52 7.79
CA GLY A 185 0.20 2.67 6.61
C GLY A 185 -0.63 1.42 6.76
N PHE A 186 -0.33 0.46 5.90
CA PHE A 186 -1.04 -0.80 5.77
C PHE A 186 -0.04 -1.96 5.70
N GLN A 187 -0.31 -2.99 6.48
CA GLN A 187 0.32 -4.30 6.36
C GLN A 187 -0.61 -5.23 5.58
N MET A 188 -0.08 -5.86 4.55
CA MET A 188 -0.71 -6.91 3.76
C MET A 188 -0.16 -8.26 4.21
N GLY A 189 -1.06 -9.12 4.67
CA GLY A 189 -0.73 -10.42 5.22
C GLY A 189 -0.87 -10.44 6.75
N ASP A 190 -1.41 -11.55 7.27
CA ASP A 190 -1.49 -11.84 8.70
C ASP A 190 -0.35 -12.79 9.11
N PRO A 191 0.65 -12.32 9.90
CA PRO A 191 1.75 -13.15 10.38
C PRO A 191 1.29 -14.45 11.06
N ASP A 192 0.14 -14.41 11.75
CA ASP A 192 -0.42 -15.57 12.47
C ASP A 192 -0.95 -16.64 11.50
N LYS A 193 -1.24 -16.25 10.26
CA LYS A 193 -1.64 -17.15 9.15
C LYS A 193 -0.44 -17.63 8.33
N ARG A 194 0.78 -17.21 8.66
CA ARG A 194 2.04 -17.63 8.03
C ARG A 194 2.02 -17.51 6.49
N PRO A 195 1.71 -16.33 5.92
CA PRO A 195 1.84 -16.11 4.49
C PRO A 195 3.30 -16.27 4.04
N GLU A 196 3.52 -16.49 2.74
CA GLU A 196 4.86 -16.61 2.16
C GLU A 196 5.72 -15.35 2.41
N TYR A 197 5.07 -14.19 2.36
CA TYR A 197 5.65 -12.90 2.69
C TYR A 197 4.58 -11.98 3.28
N ILE A 198 5.04 -10.94 3.98
CA ILE A 198 4.24 -9.83 4.49
C ILE A 198 4.75 -8.59 3.77
N SER A 199 3.85 -7.85 3.13
CA SER A 199 4.18 -6.57 2.51
C SER A 199 3.66 -5.44 3.38
N VAL A 200 4.43 -4.37 3.53
CA VAL A 200 4.03 -3.18 4.25
C VAL A 200 4.20 -1.98 3.33
N ARG A 201 3.11 -1.24 3.15
CA ARG A 201 3.13 0.09 2.54
C ARG A 201 2.90 1.13 3.62
N ALA A 202 3.92 1.88 3.93
CA ALA A 202 3.91 2.96 4.90
C ALA A 202 4.08 4.32 4.21
N PHE A 203 3.71 5.36 4.93
CA PHE A 203 3.87 6.75 4.55
C PHE A 203 4.46 7.48 5.75
N ASP A 204 5.53 8.22 5.53
CA ASP A 204 6.03 9.13 6.55
C ASP A 204 5.08 10.32 6.76
N MET A 205 5.38 11.18 7.73
CA MET A 205 4.56 12.36 8.00
C MET A 205 4.61 13.41 6.87
N GLY A 206 5.57 13.32 5.96
CA GLY A 206 5.63 14.08 4.71
C GLY A 206 4.89 13.44 3.54
N ASP A 207 4.20 12.31 3.76
CA ASP A 207 3.45 11.54 2.76
C ASP A 207 4.32 10.85 1.69
N HIS A 208 5.62 10.67 1.97
CA HIS A 208 6.52 9.84 1.17
C HIS A 208 6.26 8.36 1.41
N GLN A 209 6.11 7.59 0.33
CA GLN A 209 5.82 6.17 0.39
C GLN A 209 7.08 5.35 0.73
N LEU A 210 6.95 4.44 1.69
CA LEU A 210 7.96 3.48 2.11
C LEU A 210 7.39 2.07 1.93
N GLU A 211 8.10 1.19 1.25
CA GLU A 211 7.66 -0.19 1.07
C GLU A 211 8.67 -1.19 1.63
N PHE A 212 8.17 -2.06 2.51
CA PHE A 212 8.93 -3.15 3.10
C PHE A 212 8.29 -4.48 2.71
N THR A 213 9.11 -5.48 2.40
CA THR A 213 8.64 -6.86 2.26
C THR A 213 9.46 -7.76 3.19
N PHE A 214 8.75 -8.48 4.05
CA PHE A 214 9.30 -9.44 4.99
C PHE A 214 8.96 -10.84 4.54
N GLY A 215 9.86 -11.79 4.67
CA GLY A 215 9.53 -13.18 4.41
C GLY A 215 10.63 -14.11 4.84
N VAL A 216 10.42 -15.39 4.56
CA VAL A 216 11.41 -16.43 4.78
C VAL A 216 11.81 -17.04 3.46
N LYS A 217 13.09 -17.40 3.33
CA LYS A 217 13.59 -18.11 2.16
C LYS A 217 12.80 -19.40 1.97
N LYS A 218 12.39 -19.67 0.74
CA LYS A 218 11.72 -20.92 0.35
C LYS A 218 12.49 -22.14 0.86
N GLY A 219 11.79 -23.02 1.58
CA GLY A 219 12.36 -24.22 2.20
C GLY A 219 12.86 -24.03 3.64
N SER A 220 12.83 -22.81 4.19
CA SER A 220 13.00 -22.59 5.63
C SER A 220 11.75 -22.99 6.41
N THR A 221 11.92 -23.48 7.64
CA THR A 221 10.82 -23.78 8.58
C THR A 221 10.45 -22.60 9.46
N GLY A 222 11.21 -21.51 9.40
CA GLY A 222 10.92 -20.27 10.11
C GLY A 222 9.68 -19.56 9.57
N HIS A 223 9.16 -18.60 10.33
CA HIS A 223 8.11 -17.69 9.89
C HIS A 223 8.39 -16.31 10.48
N ILE A 224 7.91 -15.27 9.78
CA ILE A 224 7.97 -13.90 10.29
C ILE A 224 6.83 -13.70 11.27
N THR A 225 7.14 -13.21 12.46
CA THR A 225 6.18 -12.92 13.51
C THR A 225 5.73 -11.46 13.49
N LYS A 226 4.57 -11.20 14.09
CA LYS A 226 4.02 -9.85 14.23
C LYS A 226 4.94 -8.92 15.02
N ALA A 227 5.53 -9.40 16.11
CA ALA A 227 6.44 -8.61 16.94
C ALA A 227 7.72 -8.20 16.17
N GLU A 228 8.19 -9.04 15.25
CA GLU A 228 9.34 -8.74 14.40
C GLU A 228 9.04 -7.64 13.39
N VAL A 229 7.88 -7.71 12.70
CA VAL A 229 7.42 -6.63 11.82
C VAL A 229 7.24 -5.32 12.59
N ASN A 230 6.57 -5.39 13.74
CA ASN A 230 6.35 -4.22 14.61
C ASN A 230 7.66 -3.56 15.06
N ARG A 231 8.73 -4.32 15.32
CA ARG A 231 10.04 -3.75 15.69
C ARG A 231 10.57 -2.84 14.59
N VAL A 232 10.50 -3.28 13.34
CA VAL A 232 10.92 -2.46 12.20
C VAL A 232 10.03 -1.23 12.10
N LEU A 233 8.72 -1.40 12.02
CA LEU A 233 7.79 -0.28 11.80
C LEU A 233 7.81 0.80 12.91
N GLN A 234 8.10 0.42 14.15
CA GLN A 234 8.20 1.38 15.25
C GLN A 234 9.52 2.16 15.29
N THR A 235 10.56 1.64 14.65
CA THR A 235 11.91 2.21 14.69
C THR A 235 12.28 2.95 13.40
N VAL A 236 11.44 2.87 12.36
CA VAL A 236 11.61 3.64 11.13
C VAL A 236 11.62 5.14 11.43
N GLN A 237 12.71 5.79 11.02
CA GLN A 237 12.86 7.23 11.06
C GLN A 237 13.84 7.71 9.97
N PRO A 238 13.74 8.97 9.53
CA PRO A 238 14.79 9.56 8.71
C PRO A 238 16.13 9.54 9.46
N VAL A 239 17.23 9.32 8.76
CA VAL A 239 18.57 9.51 9.32
C VAL A 239 18.70 10.98 9.72
N SER A 240 18.95 11.24 11.01
CA SER A 240 19.27 12.60 11.44
C SER A 240 20.54 13.04 10.73
N LYS A 241 20.48 14.09 9.92
CA LYS A 241 21.71 14.79 9.51
C LYS A 241 22.37 15.25 10.80
N SER A 242 23.56 14.76 11.11
CA SER A 242 24.34 15.33 12.20
C SER A 242 24.62 16.80 11.85
N VAL A 243 24.52 17.67 12.86
CA VAL A 243 24.72 19.12 12.75
C VAL A 243 26.14 19.47 12.24
N ASP A 244 27.05 18.49 12.18
CA ASP A 244 28.42 18.65 11.71
C ASP A 244 28.55 19.04 10.23
N GLU A 245 27.60 18.67 9.35
CA GLU A 245 27.65 19.07 7.93
C GLU A 245 27.28 20.55 7.70
N LEU A 246 26.56 21.19 8.64
CA LEU A 246 26.25 22.62 8.58
C LEU A 246 27.38 23.50 9.14
N GLY A 247 28.26 22.93 9.98
CA GLY A 247 29.44 23.61 10.52
C GLY A 247 30.59 23.75 9.51
N THR A 248 30.71 22.80 8.57
CA THR A 248 31.79 22.85 7.56
C THR A 248 31.49 23.81 6.41
N ALA A 249 30.22 24.04 6.09
CA ALA A 249 29.82 24.97 5.02
C ALA A 249 30.04 26.46 5.38
N LEU A 250 30.13 26.80 6.66
CA LEU A 250 30.36 28.18 7.13
C LEU A 250 31.83 28.48 7.47
N SER A 251 32.72 27.49 7.41
CA SER A 251 34.17 27.67 7.64
C SER A 251 34.99 27.84 6.35
N GLY A 252 34.36 27.72 5.18
CA GLY A 252 35.05 27.76 3.87
C GLY A 252 35.07 29.12 3.18
N SER A 253 34.54 30.18 3.79
CA SER A 253 34.57 31.54 3.23
C SER A 253 35.47 32.45 4.07
N ARG A 254 36.78 32.39 3.84
CA ARG A 254 37.72 33.48 4.09
C ARG A 254 38.74 33.53 2.97
#